data_AF-A0A5C9E0Q8-F1
#
_entry.id   AF-A0A5C9E0Q8-F1
#
_cell.length_a   1.000
_cell.length_b   1.000
_cell.length_c   1.000
_cell.angle_alpha   90.00
_cell.angle_beta   90.00
_cell.angle_gamma   90.00
#
_symmetry.space_group_name_H-M   'P 1'
#
loop_
_entity.id
_entity.type
_entity.pdbx_description
1 polymer ?
#
loop_
_entity_poly.entity_id
_entity_poly.type
_entity_poly.pdbx_seq_one_letter_code
_entity_poly.pdbx_strand_id
1 'polypeptide(L)'
;MADDKKKSSDERFDADDTDSVVGKLLADLGVDEEMKQELVDSGRLKGDVFRVESADQVRRRIEIEKSSDKLRETLHLVERALISTEETVDGIERDIIPVVLSFLVGLKGKLVNLRNSVIQKGKRQAKTALQANYVENQIREIMETEFSEIEESLTSGMSTPVLQKVRDVAEDLKKDVRSTYDDLSNLKANFDDYMQKTATEMEFLVKALSMKPRVEVPKEVEEDMKNLQRRVEELERDLQLSEQKVENRETDIQRLRVDLSTSKLRIDALEDQLAQAQSTPSDVVDVSELRMKITSIEASRDLLSQKVNDAESRVEAAKEEVRHAKSQLTEKDLQIDEAKAKIRQLEQEIEQSSDVKSELDELKTKIRTLESGDTIRELDRTKTELDRAQANLERMSKEYVEMRHDLDNTIARIESYMALMQNTEKTKAFLMVEDTGQLSVREVARSVGVSPAVVMDWAGDYERLGIAKLIDETTLVATIGKKKEGIE
;
A
#
# COMPACT_ATOMS: atom_id res chain seq x y z
N MET A 1 4.18 61.73 -20.63
CA MET A 1 4.90 60.52 -20.18
C MET A 1 3.98 59.84 -19.19
N ALA A 2 3.52 58.65 -19.56
CA ALA A 2 2.32 58.01 -19.05
C ALA A 2 2.59 57.24 -17.74
N ASP A 3 1.70 57.45 -16.77
CA ASP A 3 1.48 56.61 -15.59
C ASP A 3 0.56 55.47 -16.00
N ASP A 4 1.04 54.23 -15.93
CA ASP A 4 0.30 53.04 -16.32
C ASP A 4 -0.07 52.23 -15.05
N LYS A 5 -1.31 52.43 -14.59
CA LYS A 5 -1.93 51.67 -13.49
C LYS A 5 -2.33 50.28 -14.00
N LYS A 6 -1.54 49.26 -13.65
CA LYS A 6 -1.97 47.85 -13.71
C LYS A 6 -3.12 47.60 -12.73
N LYS A 7 -4.34 47.48 -13.25
CA LYS A 7 -5.48 46.84 -12.58
C LYS A 7 -5.24 45.31 -12.59
N SER A 8 -5.07 44.72 -11.41
CA SER A 8 -5.20 43.28 -11.22
C SER A 8 -6.69 42.94 -11.02
N SER A 9 -7.30 42.29 -12.00
CA SER A 9 -8.59 41.64 -11.86
C SER A 9 -8.38 40.29 -11.16
N ASP A 10 -8.54 40.29 -9.84
CA ASP A 10 -8.64 39.10 -9.01
C ASP A 10 -10.12 38.66 -9.05
N GLU A 11 -10.53 38.03 -10.15
CA GLU A 11 -11.84 37.40 -10.27
C GLU A 11 -11.80 36.09 -9.47
N ARG A 12 -12.26 36.17 -8.22
CA ARG A 12 -12.66 34.99 -7.46
C ARG A 12 -13.88 34.39 -8.15
N PHE A 13 -13.71 33.21 -8.72
CA PHE A 13 -14.84 32.37 -9.11
C PHE A 13 -15.55 31.92 -7.84
N ASP A 14 -16.70 32.54 -7.56
CA ASP A 14 -17.61 32.11 -6.50
C ASP A 14 -18.22 30.75 -6.87
N ALA A 15 -18.36 29.85 -5.89
CA ALA A 15 -18.86 28.49 -6.12
C ALA A 15 -20.29 28.47 -6.72
N ASP A 16 -21.06 29.54 -6.54
CA ASP A 16 -22.39 29.73 -7.16
C ASP A 16 -22.37 29.73 -8.69
N ASP A 17 -21.24 30.06 -9.33
CA ASP A 17 -21.15 30.04 -10.79
C ASP A 17 -21.09 28.62 -11.36
N THR A 18 -20.64 27.64 -10.57
CA THR A 18 -20.56 26.25 -11.05
C THR A 18 -21.94 25.58 -11.14
N ASP A 19 -22.83 25.82 -10.17
CA ASP A 19 -24.21 25.35 -10.21
C ASP A 19 -25.02 26.06 -11.32
N SER A 20 -24.72 27.34 -11.56
CA SER A 20 -25.28 28.13 -12.68
C SER A 20 -24.87 27.58 -14.05
N VAL A 21 -23.62 27.14 -14.22
CA VAL A 21 -23.12 26.58 -15.48
C VAL A 21 -23.66 25.17 -15.72
N VAL A 22 -23.74 24.34 -14.68
CA VAL A 22 -24.36 22.99 -14.77
C VAL A 22 -25.86 23.10 -15.07
N GLY A 23 -26.56 24.04 -14.42
CA GLY A 23 -27.96 24.33 -14.72
C GLY A 23 -28.18 24.76 -16.17
N LYS A 24 -27.29 25.58 -16.73
CA LYS A 24 -27.33 25.97 -18.16
C LYS A 24 -27.04 24.81 -19.11
N LEU A 25 -26.05 23.97 -18.81
CA LEU A 25 -25.72 22.81 -19.65
C LEU A 25 -26.81 21.75 -19.66
N LEU A 26 -27.48 21.54 -18.52
CA LEU A 26 -28.61 20.60 -18.42
C LEU A 26 -29.87 21.15 -19.10
N ALA A 27 -30.12 22.46 -18.98
CA ALA A 27 -31.18 23.12 -19.73
C ALA A 27 -30.93 23.06 -21.25
N ASP A 28 -29.69 23.23 -21.70
CA ASP A 28 -29.29 23.09 -23.11
C ASP A 28 -29.39 21.64 -23.61
N LEU A 29 -29.29 20.65 -22.72
CA LEU A 29 -29.52 19.23 -23.00
C LEU A 29 -31.01 18.83 -22.91
N GLY A 30 -31.90 19.79 -22.63
CA GLY A 30 -33.34 19.56 -22.52
C GLY A 30 -33.78 18.80 -21.27
N VAL A 31 -32.94 18.79 -20.22
CA VAL A 31 -33.28 18.23 -18.91
C VAL A 31 -33.82 19.36 -18.05
N ASP A 32 -35.14 19.39 -17.90
CA ASP A 32 -35.87 20.26 -16.98
C ASP A 32 -35.72 19.80 -15.52
N GLU A 33 -35.90 20.72 -14.56
CA GLU A 33 -35.75 20.43 -13.13
C GLU A 33 -36.70 19.33 -12.65
N GLU A 34 -37.85 19.14 -13.31
CA GLU A 34 -38.79 18.06 -13.02
C GLU A 34 -38.22 16.68 -13.40
N MET A 35 -37.55 16.57 -14.55
CA MET A 35 -36.89 15.34 -14.98
C MET A 35 -35.61 15.07 -14.17
N LYS A 36 -34.93 16.11 -13.70
CA LYS A 36 -33.82 15.99 -12.74
C LYS A 36 -34.30 15.44 -11.39
N GLN A 37 -35.43 15.94 -10.89
CA GLN A 37 -36.07 15.43 -9.68
C GLN A 37 -36.50 13.95 -9.85
N GLU A 38 -37.14 13.59 -10.98
CA GLU A 38 -37.52 12.20 -11.28
C GLU A 38 -36.32 11.25 -11.41
N LEU A 39 -35.19 11.72 -11.94
CA LEU A 39 -33.99 10.90 -12.08
C LEU A 39 -33.28 10.66 -10.73
N VAL A 40 -33.34 11.63 -9.82
CA VAL A 40 -32.87 11.48 -8.44
C VAL A 40 -33.81 10.58 -7.64
N ASP A 41 -35.12 10.78 -7.75
CA ASP A 41 -36.15 10.02 -7.04
C ASP A 41 -36.26 8.56 -7.54
N SER A 42 -35.99 8.32 -8.83
CA SER A 42 -35.94 6.97 -9.40
C SER A 42 -34.66 6.19 -9.07
N GLY A 43 -33.71 6.81 -8.34
CA GLY A 43 -32.44 6.20 -7.98
C GLY A 43 -31.52 5.91 -9.16
N ARG A 44 -31.85 6.41 -10.36
CA ARG A 44 -31.03 6.30 -11.57
C ARG A 44 -29.88 7.32 -11.58
N LEU A 45 -30.04 8.41 -10.86
CA LEU A 45 -28.97 9.35 -10.49
C LEU A 45 -28.78 9.31 -8.97
N LYS A 46 -27.60 8.87 -8.50
CA LYS A 46 -27.19 9.10 -7.11
C LYS A 46 -26.77 10.57 -6.98
N GLY A 47 -27.20 11.26 -5.93
CA GLY A 47 -26.82 12.66 -5.66
C GLY A 47 -25.30 12.91 -5.63
N ASP A 48 -24.50 11.87 -5.35
CA ASP A 48 -23.04 11.92 -5.40
C ASP A 48 -22.43 12.07 -6.80
N VAL A 49 -23.20 11.81 -7.88
CA VAL A 49 -22.71 11.92 -9.26
C VAL A 49 -22.44 13.38 -9.66
N PHE A 50 -22.91 14.36 -8.88
CA PHE A 50 -22.70 15.79 -9.11
C PHE A 50 -21.66 16.45 -8.20
N ARG A 51 -20.88 15.69 -7.42
CA ARG A 51 -19.60 16.24 -6.93
C ARG A 51 -18.65 16.33 -8.12
N VAL A 52 -18.84 17.38 -8.92
CA VAL A 52 -17.90 17.81 -9.95
C VAL A 52 -16.60 18.06 -9.21
N GLU A 53 -15.65 17.12 -9.33
CA GLU A 53 -14.28 17.34 -8.88
C GLU A 53 -13.87 18.72 -9.40
N SER A 54 -13.32 19.57 -8.53
CA SER A 54 -13.00 20.93 -8.96
C SER A 54 -12.07 20.87 -10.17
N ALA A 55 -12.20 21.80 -11.11
CA ALA A 55 -11.35 21.81 -12.29
C ALA A 55 -9.84 21.76 -11.94
N ASP A 56 -9.47 22.27 -10.76
CA ASP A 56 -8.12 22.19 -10.21
C ASP A 56 -7.75 20.79 -9.69
N GLN A 57 -8.67 20.03 -9.10
CA GLN A 57 -8.46 18.62 -8.74
C GLN A 57 -8.25 17.76 -10.00
N VAL A 58 -9.07 17.98 -11.04
CA VAL A 58 -8.93 17.28 -12.32
C VAL A 58 -7.60 17.63 -12.99
N ARG A 59 -7.21 18.91 -13.00
CA ARG A 59 -5.90 19.33 -13.53
C ARG A 59 -4.73 18.68 -12.78
N ARG A 60 -4.77 18.64 -11.45
CA ARG A 60 -3.72 18.02 -10.63
C ARG A 60 -3.61 16.52 -10.87
N ARG A 61 -4.73 15.81 -10.99
CA ARG A 61 -4.75 14.39 -11.40
C ARG A 61 -4.12 14.19 -12.78
N ILE A 62 -4.52 14.99 -13.77
CA ILE A 62 -3.96 14.92 -15.14
C ILE A 62 -2.45 15.18 -15.13
N GLU A 63 -1.97 16.11 -14.29
CA GLU A 63 -0.54 16.40 -14.17
C GLU A 63 0.26 15.25 -13.52
N ILE A 64 -0.33 14.54 -12.55
CA ILE A 64 0.22 13.33 -11.93
C ILE A 64 0.20 12.15 -12.90
N GLU A 65 -0.89 11.96 -13.64
CA GLU A 65 -0.97 10.93 -14.69
C GLU A 65 0.08 11.19 -15.77
N LYS A 66 0.23 12.43 -16.20
CA LYS A 66 1.25 12.82 -17.18
C LYS A 66 2.68 12.63 -16.66
N SER A 67 2.97 12.85 -15.38
CA SER A 67 4.28 12.52 -14.82
C SER A 67 4.47 11.01 -14.63
N SER A 68 3.40 10.27 -14.32
CA SER A 68 3.40 8.80 -14.26
C SER A 68 3.69 8.17 -15.62
N ASP A 69 3.09 8.68 -16.69
CA ASP A 69 3.33 8.21 -18.05
C ASP A 69 4.77 8.48 -18.49
N LYS A 70 5.30 9.68 -18.22
CA LYS A 70 6.72 9.99 -18.46
C LYS A 70 7.66 9.06 -17.68
N LEU A 71 7.31 8.76 -16.43
CA LEU A 71 8.06 7.81 -15.60
C LEU A 71 8.10 6.42 -16.25
N ARG A 72 6.96 5.91 -16.70
CA ARG A 72 6.85 4.63 -17.40
C ARG A 72 7.65 4.61 -18.70
N GLU A 73 7.59 5.68 -19.49
CA GLU A 73 8.39 5.81 -20.71
C GLU A 73 9.89 5.76 -20.41
N THR A 74 10.36 6.50 -19.40
CA THR A 74 11.78 6.45 -19.01
C THR A 74 12.20 5.12 -18.41
N LEU A 75 11.30 4.44 -17.68
CA LEU A 75 11.55 3.09 -17.17
C LEU A 75 11.78 2.11 -18.33
N HIS A 76 10.95 2.18 -19.37
CA HIS A 76 11.11 1.34 -20.57
C HIS A 76 12.39 1.64 -21.35
N LEU A 77 12.86 2.89 -21.35
CA LEU A 77 14.16 3.23 -21.94
C LEU A 77 15.32 2.61 -21.16
N VAL A 78 15.29 2.72 -19.82
CA VAL A 78 16.29 2.08 -18.94
C VAL A 78 16.28 0.56 -19.11
N GLU A 79 15.09 -0.06 -19.16
CA GLU A 79 14.93 -1.50 -19.37
C GLU A 79 15.55 -1.95 -20.70
N ARG A 80 15.27 -1.22 -21.80
CA ARG A 80 15.87 -1.50 -23.11
C ARG A 80 17.39 -1.33 -23.09
N ALA A 81 17.91 -0.30 -22.42
CA ALA A 81 19.34 -0.05 -22.34
C ALA A 81 20.05 -1.13 -21.49
N LEU A 82 19.41 -1.65 -20.44
CA LEU A 82 19.91 -2.78 -19.66
C LEU A 82 19.94 -4.06 -20.49
N ILE A 83 18.91 -4.34 -21.29
CA ILE A 83 18.89 -5.49 -22.21
C ILE A 83 20.05 -5.38 -23.24
N SER A 84 20.30 -4.20 -23.81
CA SER A 84 21.46 -3.99 -24.69
C SER A 84 22.80 -4.27 -23.98
N THR A 85 22.89 -3.88 -22.70
CA THR A 85 24.10 -4.13 -21.90
C THR A 85 24.26 -5.64 -21.64
N GLU A 86 23.17 -6.36 -21.40
CA GLU A 86 23.18 -7.82 -21.27
C GLU A 86 23.58 -8.50 -22.57
N GLU A 87 23.04 -8.07 -23.72
CA GLU A 87 23.42 -8.58 -25.04
C GLU A 87 24.90 -8.35 -25.38
N THR A 88 25.48 -7.20 -24.97
CA THR A 88 26.91 -6.95 -25.16
C THR A 88 27.78 -7.81 -24.23
N VAL A 89 27.32 -8.08 -23.00
CA VAL A 89 27.98 -9.02 -22.07
C VAL A 89 27.92 -10.45 -22.60
N ASP A 90 26.77 -10.89 -23.10
CA ASP A 90 26.62 -12.18 -23.78
C ASP A 90 27.52 -12.28 -25.02
N GLY A 91 27.67 -11.16 -25.75
CA GLY A 91 28.62 -11.02 -26.85
C GLY A 91 30.07 -11.24 -26.41
N ILE A 92 30.49 -10.73 -25.24
CA ILE A 92 31.82 -11.01 -24.66
C ILE A 92 31.99 -12.50 -24.42
N GLU A 93 31.00 -13.13 -23.77
CA GLU A 93 31.06 -14.54 -23.43
C GLU A 93 31.10 -15.43 -24.68
N ARG A 94 30.37 -15.05 -25.73
CA ARG A 94 30.28 -15.83 -26.96
C ARG A 94 31.44 -15.60 -27.93
N ASP A 95 31.93 -14.37 -28.04
CA ASP A 95 32.87 -13.99 -29.11
C ASP A 95 34.32 -13.89 -28.64
N ILE A 96 34.55 -13.59 -27.36
CA ILE A 96 35.91 -13.45 -26.81
C ILE A 96 36.36 -14.74 -26.15
N ILE A 97 35.54 -15.34 -25.27
CA ILE A 97 35.94 -16.53 -24.49
C ILE A 97 36.33 -17.71 -25.40
N PRO A 98 35.57 -18.08 -26.45
CA PRO A 98 35.93 -19.21 -27.30
C PRO A 98 37.15 -18.93 -28.18
N VAL A 99 37.34 -17.68 -28.60
CA VAL A 99 38.54 -17.28 -29.37
C VAL A 99 39.78 -17.40 -28.49
N VAL A 100 39.72 -16.91 -27.25
CA VAL A 100 40.83 -17.02 -26.30
C VAL A 100 41.11 -18.49 -25.93
N LEU A 101 40.07 -19.27 -25.62
CA LEU A 101 40.22 -20.69 -25.24
C LEU A 101 40.71 -21.57 -26.39
N SER A 102 40.12 -21.47 -27.59
CA SER A 102 40.52 -22.28 -28.75
C SER A 102 41.96 -22.00 -29.16
N PHE A 103 42.40 -20.74 -29.03
CA PHE A 103 43.76 -20.34 -29.36
C PHE A 103 44.77 -20.81 -28.32
N LEU A 104 44.49 -20.63 -27.01
CA LEU A 104 45.35 -21.13 -25.93
C LEU A 104 45.48 -22.65 -25.96
N VAL A 105 44.38 -23.38 -26.15
CA VAL A 105 44.38 -24.84 -26.28
C VAL A 105 45.14 -25.28 -27.53
N GLY A 106 44.94 -24.60 -28.66
CA GLY A 106 45.65 -24.89 -29.91
C GLY A 106 47.16 -24.63 -29.83
N LEU A 107 47.57 -23.56 -29.15
CA LEU A 107 48.96 -23.17 -28.98
C LEU A 107 49.67 -24.11 -28.01
N LYS A 108 49.06 -24.41 -26.86
CA LYS A 108 49.54 -25.43 -25.91
C LYS A 108 49.67 -26.80 -26.58
N GLY A 109 48.68 -27.20 -27.39
CA GLY A 109 48.73 -28.44 -28.15
C GLY A 109 49.89 -28.49 -29.14
N LYS A 110 50.16 -27.40 -29.87
CA LYS A 110 51.30 -27.31 -30.81
C LYS A 110 52.64 -27.32 -30.08
N LEU A 111 52.77 -26.62 -28.95
CA LEU A 111 53.98 -26.62 -28.14
C LEU A 111 54.29 -28.01 -27.57
N VAL A 112 53.29 -28.67 -26.98
CA VAL A 112 53.41 -30.03 -26.45
C VAL A 112 53.78 -31.02 -27.55
N ASN A 113 53.17 -30.91 -28.74
CA ASN A 113 53.51 -31.76 -29.88
C ASN A 113 54.93 -31.52 -30.40
N LEU A 114 55.39 -30.27 -30.47
CA LEU A 114 56.74 -29.93 -30.88
C LEU A 114 57.77 -30.48 -29.87
N ARG A 115 57.52 -30.24 -28.57
CA ARG A 115 58.30 -30.79 -27.46
C ARG A 115 58.42 -32.31 -27.56
N ASN A 116 57.30 -33.02 -27.68
CA ASN A 116 57.28 -34.48 -27.79
C ASN A 116 58.00 -34.97 -29.05
N SER A 117 57.83 -34.30 -30.19
CA SER A 117 58.52 -34.63 -31.44
C SER A 117 60.04 -34.47 -31.32
N VAL A 118 60.52 -33.39 -30.71
CA VAL A 118 61.96 -33.16 -30.54
C VAL A 118 62.57 -34.18 -29.57
N ILE A 119 61.90 -34.48 -28.44
CA ILE A 119 62.35 -35.52 -27.50
C ILE A 119 62.38 -36.89 -28.19
N GLN A 120 61.32 -37.27 -28.90
CA GLN A 120 61.25 -38.58 -29.57
C GLN A 120 62.26 -38.70 -30.71
N LYS A 121 62.46 -37.65 -31.51
CA LYS A 121 63.49 -37.65 -32.57
C LYS A 121 64.89 -37.74 -31.96
N GLY A 122 65.17 -36.99 -30.89
CA GLY A 122 66.44 -37.07 -30.15
C GLY A 122 66.69 -38.47 -29.59
N LYS A 123 65.66 -39.10 -28.99
CA LYS A 123 65.74 -40.48 -28.48
C LYS A 123 65.95 -41.51 -29.59
N ARG A 124 65.31 -41.35 -30.76
CA ARG A 124 65.49 -42.25 -31.91
C ARG A 124 66.85 -42.09 -32.59
N GLN A 125 67.47 -40.91 -32.52
CA GLN A 125 68.79 -40.64 -33.10
C GLN A 125 69.94 -40.99 -32.15
N ALA A 126 69.66 -41.23 -30.87
CA ALA A 126 70.63 -41.71 -29.91
C ALA A 126 71.09 -43.13 -30.28
N LYS A 127 72.40 -43.32 -30.48
CA LYS A 127 72.98 -44.60 -30.90
C LYS A 127 73.29 -45.52 -29.71
N THR A 128 73.25 -45.00 -28.49
CA THR A 128 73.52 -45.75 -27.25
C THR A 128 72.44 -45.50 -26.20
N ALA A 129 72.24 -46.46 -25.30
CA ALA A 129 71.29 -46.33 -24.19
C ALA A 129 71.63 -45.14 -23.27
N LEU A 130 72.92 -44.83 -23.11
CA LEU A 130 73.38 -43.70 -22.32
C LEU A 130 73.00 -42.35 -22.96
N GLN A 131 73.12 -42.25 -24.29
CA GLN A 131 72.68 -41.07 -25.05
C GLN A 131 71.16 -40.89 -24.99
N ALA A 132 70.39 -41.99 -25.05
CA ALA A 132 68.94 -41.93 -24.90
C ALA A 132 68.53 -41.44 -23.50
N ASN A 133 69.23 -41.90 -22.45
CA ASN A 133 68.98 -41.50 -21.07
C ASN A 133 69.38 -40.03 -20.81
N TYR A 134 70.45 -39.57 -21.45
CA TYR A 134 70.88 -38.16 -21.44
C TYR A 134 69.84 -37.24 -22.10
N VAL A 135 69.30 -37.64 -23.26
CA VAL A 135 68.22 -36.90 -23.95
C VAL A 135 66.94 -36.86 -23.11
N GLU A 136 66.63 -37.96 -22.43
CA GLU A 136 65.40 -38.11 -21.66
C GLU A 136 65.42 -37.31 -20.34
N ASN A 137 66.57 -37.21 -19.68
CA ASN A 137 66.67 -36.54 -18.38
C ASN A 137 67.20 -35.11 -18.50
N GLN A 138 68.32 -34.90 -19.19
CA GLN A 138 68.96 -33.57 -19.22
C GLN A 138 68.42 -32.66 -20.34
N ILE A 139 68.21 -33.20 -21.54
CA ILE A 139 67.68 -32.39 -22.66
C ILE A 139 66.19 -32.10 -22.46
N ARG A 140 65.44 -33.01 -21.84
CA ARG A 140 64.02 -32.76 -21.49
C ARG A 140 63.88 -31.57 -20.56
N GLU A 141 64.71 -31.49 -19.52
CA GLU A 141 64.66 -30.41 -18.53
C GLU A 141 65.02 -29.06 -19.17
N ILE A 142 66.10 -29.01 -19.96
CA ILE A 142 66.47 -27.78 -20.70
C ILE A 142 65.36 -27.35 -21.67
N MET A 143 64.75 -28.31 -22.38
CA MET A 143 63.62 -27.99 -23.25
C MET A 143 62.37 -27.57 -22.49
N GLU A 144 62.10 -28.10 -21.30
CA GLU A 144 60.97 -27.64 -20.48
C GLU A 144 61.13 -26.16 -20.11
N THR A 145 62.34 -25.73 -19.75
CA THR A 145 62.63 -24.34 -19.40
C THR A 145 62.50 -23.42 -20.62
N GLU A 146 63.18 -23.74 -21.73
CA GLU A 146 63.16 -22.93 -22.96
C GLU A 146 61.76 -22.87 -23.60
N PHE A 147 61.00 -23.97 -23.56
CA PHE A 147 59.62 -23.95 -24.04
C PHE A 147 58.69 -23.16 -23.11
N SER A 148 58.96 -23.10 -21.79
CA SER A 148 58.23 -22.24 -20.87
C SER A 148 58.50 -20.76 -21.17
N GLU A 149 59.75 -20.39 -21.47
CA GLU A 149 60.12 -19.03 -21.88
C GLU A 149 59.49 -18.64 -23.24
N ILE A 150 59.41 -19.60 -24.19
CA ILE A 150 58.72 -19.39 -25.46
C ILE A 150 57.20 -19.28 -25.28
N GLU A 151 56.60 -20.06 -24.37
CA GLU A 151 55.19 -19.96 -24.01
C GLU A 151 54.88 -18.59 -23.39
N GLU A 152 55.76 -18.09 -22.52
CA GLU A 152 55.67 -16.76 -21.92
C GLU A 152 55.85 -15.64 -22.96
N SER A 153 56.80 -15.79 -23.88
CA SER A 153 57.03 -14.82 -24.97
C SER A 153 55.86 -14.77 -25.97
N LEU A 154 55.32 -15.92 -26.37
CA LEU A 154 54.19 -16.02 -27.30
C LEU A 154 52.90 -15.51 -26.67
N THR A 155 52.65 -15.79 -25.39
CA THR A 155 51.50 -15.22 -24.67
C THR A 155 51.62 -13.70 -24.54
N SER A 156 52.82 -13.14 -24.42
CA SER A 156 53.05 -11.68 -24.42
C SER A 156 52.75 -11.01 -25.78
N GLY A 157 53.18 -11.63 -26.90
CA GLY A 157 53.01 -11.09 -28.26
C GLY A 157 51.60 -11.25 -28.83
N MET A 158 50.82 -12.18 -28.28
CA MET A 158 49.42 -12.43 -28.66
C MET A 158 48.41 -11.55 -27.95
N SER A 159 48.90 -10.67 -27.07
CA SER A 159 48.08 -9.64 -26.45
C SER A 159 47.41 -8.75 -27.51
N THR A 160 48.06 -8.38 -28.63
CA THR A 160 47.54 -7.30 -29.49
C THR A 160 46.16 -7.55 -30.14
N PRO A 161 45.86 -8.68 -30.80
CA PRO A 161 44.54 -8.90 -31.43
C PRO A 161 43.43 -9.16 -30.40
N VAL A 162 43.78 -9.84 -29.30
CA VAL A 162 42.87 -10.06 -28.17
C VAL A 162 42.58 -8.73 -27.48
N LEU A 163 43.60 -7.91 -27.25
CA LEU A 163 43.48 -6.56 -26.70
C LEU A 163 42.66 -5.65 -27.61
N GLN A 164 42.77 -5.79 -28.95
CA GLN A 164 41.95 -5.01 -29.87
C GLN A 164 40.46 -5.39 -29.74
N LYS A 165 40.12 -6.67 -29.76
CA LYS A 165 38.73 -7.10 -29.52
C LYS A 165 38.22 -6.73 -28.13
N VAL A 166 39.05 -6.90 -27.09
CA VAL A 166 38.72 -6.49 -25.72
C VAL A 166 38.52 -4.98 -25.65
N ARG A 167 39.29 -4.19 -26.41
CA ARG A 167 39.15 -2.73 -26.50
C ARG A 167 37.86 -2.33 -27.21
N ASP A 168 37.55 -2.93 -28.35
CA ASP A 168 36.34 -2.63 -29.12
C ASP A 168 35.10 -2.93 -28.26
N VAL A 169 35.08 -4.10 -27.60
CA VAL A 169 33.97 -4.45 -26.71
C VAL A 169 33.94 -3.60 -25.43
N ALA A 170 35.10 -3.18 -24.90
CA ALA A 170 35.13 -2.24 -23.79
C ALA A 170 34.63 -0.83 -24.19
N GLU A 171 34.84 -0.41 -25.44
CA GLU A 171 34.30 0.85 -25.95
C GLU A 171 32.78 0.77 -26.15
N ASP A 172 32.26 -0.35 -26.65
CA ASP A 172 30.82 -0.60 -26.79
C ASP A 172 30.13 -0.70 -25.42
N LEU A 173 30.66 -1.52 -24.50
CA LEU A 173 30.15 -1.61 -23.13
C LEU A 173 30.18 -0.25 -22.42
N LYS A 174 31.25 0.54 -22.61
CA LYS A 174 31.33 1.89 -22.03
C LYS A 174 30.28 2.83 -22.60
N LYS A 175 29.93 2.70 -23.88
CA LYS A 175 28.87 3.48 -24.52
C LYS A 175 27.50 3.09 -23.95
N ASP A 176 27.23 1.81 -23.82
CA ASP A 176 25.96 1.29 -23.28
C ASP A 176 25.81 1.63 -21.79
N VAL A 177 26.87 1.50 -21.00
CA VAL A 177 26.89 1.93 -19.59
C VAL A 177 26.69 3.44 -19.44
N ARG A 178 27.22 4.26 -20.37
CA ARG A 178 26.94 5.71 -20.37
C ARG A 178 25.48 6.00 -20.71
N SER A 179 24.92 5.32 -21.72
CA SER A 179 23.52 5.49 -22.09
C SER A 179 22.59 5.11 -20.94
N THR A 180 22.81 3.95 -20.31
CA THR A 180 22.04 3.51 -19.13
C THR A 180 22.15 4.51 -17.98
N TYR A 181 23.33 5.09 -17.74
CA TYR A 181 23.51 6.11 -16.71
C TYR A 181 22.71 7.39 -17.00
N ASP A 182 22.74 7.87 -18.25
CA ASP A 182 21.98 9.05 -18.66
C ASP A 182 20.47 8.78 -18.55
N ASP A 183 20.00 7.60 -18.96
CA ASP A 183 18.60 7.18 -18.82
C ASP A 183 18.18 7.04 -17.35
N LEU A 184 19.05 6.52 -16.49
CA LEU A 184 18.82 6.42 -15.04
C LEU A 184 18.75 7.81 -14.38
N SER A 185 19.60 8.74 -14.83
CA SER A 185 19.56 10.14 -14.37
C SER A 185 18.24 10.81 -14.76
N ASN A 186 17.75 10.56 -15.99
CA ASN A 186 16.46 11.07 -16.45
C ASN A 186 15.28 10.43 -15.69
N LEU A 187 15.34 9.12 -15.43
CA LEU A 187 14.35 8.41 -14.61
C LEU A 187 14.27 9.00 -13.20
N LYS A 188 15.42 9.29 -12.59
CA LYS A 188 15.50 9.93 -11.27
C LYS A 188 14.83 11.32 -11.28
N ALA A 189 15.14 12.15 -12.28
CA ALA A 189 14.53 13.48 -12.39
C ALA A 189 13.00 13.40 -12.56
N ASN A 190 12.50 12.44 -13.36
CA ASN A 190 11.07 12.20 -13.52
C ASN A 190 10.41 11.66 -12.24
N PHE A 191 11.13 10.83 -11.48
CA PHE A 191 10.66 10.31 -10.20
C PHE A 191 10.53 11.42 -9.15
N ASP A 192 11.53 12.31 -9.08
CA ASP A 192 11.49 13.46 -8.19
C ASP A 192 10.31 14.41 -8.54
N ASP A 193 10.03 14.65 -9.83
CA ASP A 193 8.86 15.44 -10.29
C ASP A 193 7.53 14.77 -9.92
N TYR A 194 7.39 13.46 -10.13
CA TYR A 194 6.20 12.70 -9.73
C TYR A 194 5.98 12.73 -8.21
N MET A 195 7.04 12.51 -7.43
CA MET A 195 6.98 12.56 -5.97
C MET A 195 6.59 13.94 -5.46
N GLN A 196 7.15 15.00 -6.04
CA GLN A 196 6.80 16.37 -5.68
C GLN A 196 5.31 16.67 -5.96
N LYS A 197 4.79 16.29 -7.13
CA LYS A 197 3.36 16.47 -7.47
C LYS A 197 2.42 15.65 -6.60
N THR A 198 2.82 14.42 -6.27
CA THR A 198 2.03 13.55 -5.40
C THR A 198 2.02 14.09 -3.96
N ALA A 199 3.16 14.63 -3.49
CA ALA A 199 3.26 15.25 -2.17
C ALA A 199 2.37 16.51 -2.05
N THR A 200 2.37 17.38 -3.07
CA THR A 200 1.50 18.57 -3.07
C THR A 200 0.01 18.23 -3.13
N GLU A 201 -0.37 17.19 -3.87
CA GLU A 201 -1.76 16.71 -3.88
C GLU A 201 -2.15 16.09 -2.54
N MET A 202 -1.25 15.30 -1.92
CA MET A 202 -1.48 14.80 -0.56
C MET A 202 -1.65 15.94 0.44
N GLU A 203 -0.81 16.97 0.40
CA GLU A 203 -0.98 18.16 1.25
C GLU A 203 -2.31 18.88 0.99
N PHE A 204 -2.73 18.99 -0.28
CA PHE A 204 -4.01 19.59 -0.64
C PHE A 204 -5.18 18.77 -0.08
N LEU A 205 -5.17 17.46 -0.26
CA LEU A 205 -6.21 16.55 0.27
C LEU A 205 -6.21 16.56 1.80
N VAL A 206 -5.05 16.51 2.44
CA VAL A 206 -4.94 16.63 3.90
C VAL A 206 -5.48 17.97 4.36
N LYS A 207 -5.20 19.07 3.66
CA LYS A 207 -5.73 20.40 3.99
C LYS A 207 -7.25 20.44 3.82
N ALA A 208 -7.78 19.92 2.72
CA ALA A 208 -9.23 19.84 2.45
C ALA A 208 -9.96 18.98 3.50
N LEU A 209 -9.37 17.86 3.92
CA LEU A 209 -9.92 16.98 4.94
C LEU A 209 -9.73 17.53 6.38
N SER A 210 -8.67 18.30 6.62
CA SER A 210 -8.41 18.95 7.91
C SER A 210 -9.28 20.19 8.14
N MET A 211 -9.88 20.75 7.09
CA MET A 211 -11.00 21.67 7.25
C MET A 211 -12.13 20.88 7.89
N LYS A 212 -12.34 21.09 9.20
CA LYS A 212 -13.48 20.51 9.93
C LYS A 212 -14.72 20.73 9.07
N PRO A 213 -15.56 19.69 8.81
CA PRO A 213 -16.86 19.91 8.22
C PRO A 213 -17.58 20.89 9.16
N ARG A 214 -17.75 22.14 8.72
CA ARG A 214 -18.57 23.13 9.42
C ARG A 214 -20.01 22.76 9.15
N VAL A 215 -20.46 21.65 9.74
CA VAL A 215 -21.89 21.42 9.97
C VAL A 215 -22.16 21.98 11.36
N GLU A 216 -22.06 23.30 11.48
CA GLU A 216 -23.00 23.96 12.36
C GLU A 216 -24.34 23.75 11.66
N VAL A 217 -25.32 23.12 12.33
CA VAL A 217 -26.71 23.23 11.88
C VAL A 217 -26.89 24.72 11.58
N PRO A 218 -27.14 25.12 10.32
CA PRO A 218 -27.13 26.52 9.97
C PRO A 218 -28.02 27.24 10.97
N LYS A 219 -27.54 28.32 11.59
CA LYS A 219 -28.32 29.04 12.61
C LYS A 219 -29.71 29.40 12.09
N GLU A 220 -29.83 29.57 10.78
CA GLU A 220 -31.08 29.72 10.02
C GLU A 220 -32.05 28.56 10.25
N VAL A 221 -31.61 27.30 10.17
CA VAL A 221 -32.45 26.12 10.43
C VAL A 221 -32.85 26.02 11.90
N GLU A 222 -31.95 26.35 12.84
CA GLU A 222 -32.30 26.42 14.27
C GLU A 222 -33.29 27.55 14.58
N GLU A 223 -33.12 28.72 13.97
CA GLU A 223 -34.03 29.86 14.10
C GLU A 223 -35.38 29.55 13.46
N ASP A 224 -35.41 28.93 12.29
CA ASP A 224 -36.63 28.51 11.60
C ASP A 224 -37.40 27.48 12.41
N MET A 225 -36.71 26.51 13.02
CA MET A 225 -37.35 25.52 13.88
C MET A 225 -37.95 26.17 15.14
N LYS A 226 -37.25 27.14 15.74
CA LYS A 226 -37.78 27.93 16.87
C LYS A 226 -38.96 28.80 16.44
N ASN A 227 -38.92 29.39 15.26
CA ASN A 227 -39.99 30.22 14.74
C ASN A 227 -41.24 29.38 14.42
N LEU A 228 -41.05 28.20 13.81
CA LEU A 228 -42.13 27.23 13.58
C LEU A 228 -42.75 26.77 14.90
N GLN A 229 -41.94 26.43 15.91
CA GLN A 229 -42.44 26.06 17.25
C GLN A 229 -43.29 27.18 17.87
N ARG A 230 -42.81 28.43 17.84
CA ARG A 230 -43.59 29.58 18.35
C ARG A 230 -44.91 29.75 17.61
N ARG A 231 -44.90 29.58 16.28
CA ARG A 231 -46.11 29.68 15.44
C ARG A 231 -47.13 28.60 15.80
N VAL A 232 -46.68 27.38 16.07
CA VAL A 232 -47.55 26.28 16.51
C VAL A 232 -48.17 26.59 17.86
N GLU A 233 -47.38 27.04 18.85
CA GLU A 233 -47.91 27.44 20.16
C GLU A 233 -48.93 28.59 20.08
N GLU A 234 -48.72 29.56 19.17
CA GLU A 234 -49.69 30.63 18.92
C GLU A 234 -50.99 30.09 18.31
N LEU A 235 -50.90 29.24 17.29
CA LEU A 235 -52.07 28.61 16.67
C LEU A 235 -52.84 27.72 17.65
N GLU A 236 -52.16 27.00 18.54
CA GLU A 236 -52.80 26.20 19.59
C GLU A 236 -53.60 27.08 20.57
N ARG A 237 -53.04 28.22 21.00
CA ARG A 237 -53.75 29.17 21.86
C ARG A 237 -54.96 29.78 21.15
N ASP A 238 -54.82 30.17 19.90
CA ASP A 238 -55.91 30.74 19.10
C ASP A 238 -57.04 29.74 18.87
N LEU A 239 -56.68 28.48 18.58
CA LEU A 239 -57.64 27.38 18.46
C LEU A 239 -58.42 27.20 19.75
N GLN A 240 -57.74 27.15 20.90
CA GLN A 240 -58.38 26.98 22.20
C GLN A 240 -59.34 28.13 22.55
N LEU A 241 -58.95 29.37 22.24
CA LEU A 241 -59.81 30.55 22.42
C LEU A 241 -61.03 30.52 21.49
N SER A 242 -60.86 30.05 20.26
CA SER A 242 -61.96 29.90 19.31
C SER A 242 -62.96 28.82 19.74
N GLU A 243 -62.47 27.66 20.20
CA GLU A 243 -63.29 26.59 20.75
C GLU A 243 -64.14 27.07 21.93
N GLN A 244 -63.55 27.83 22.87
CA GLN A 244 -64.30 28.43 23.99
C GLN A 244 -65.36 29.44 23.51
N LYS A 245 -65.09 30.23 22.46
CA LYS A 245 -66.08 31.15 21.90
C LYS A 245 -67.26 30.42 21.27
N VAL A 246 -67.00 29.31 20.57
CA VAL A 246 -68.04 28.46 20.00
C VAL A 246 -68.89 27.86 21.11
N GLU A 247 -68.27 27.29 22.14
CA GLU A 247 -68.97 26.71 23.30
C GLU A 247 -69.88 27.76 23.99
N ASN A 248 -69.36 28.95 24.28
CA ASN A 248 -70.15 30.02 24.88
C ASN A 248 -71.35 30.40 23.99
N ARG A 249 -71.14 30.56 22.67
CA ARG A 249 -72.23 30.87 21.73
C ARG A 249 -73.27 29.75 21.65
N GLU A 250 -72.85 28.49 21.71
CA GLU A 250 -73.77 27.35 21.74
C GLU A 250 -74.65 27.37 23.00
N THR A 251 -74.08 27.70 24.17
CA THR A 251 -74.87 27.86 25.39
C THR A 251 -75.87 29.02 25.32
N ASP A 252 -75.49 30.14 24.70
CA ASP A 252 -76.38 31.28 24.50
C ASP A 252 -77.53 30.96 23.53
N ILE A 253 -77.25 30.22 22.44
CA ILE A 253 -78.28 29.73 21.52
C ILE A 253 -79.26 28.81 22.26
N GLN A 254 -78.77 27.92 23.12
CA GLN A 254 -79.64 27.06 23.92
C GLN A 254 -80.56 27.87 24.84
N ARG A 255 -80.03 28.91 25.52
CA ARG A 255 -80.85 29.82 26.35
C ARG A 255 -81.90 30.55 25.52
N LEU A 256 -81.52 31.13 24.38
CA LEU A 256 -82.46 31.82 23.49
C LEU A 256 -83.55 30.89 22.96
N ARG A 257 -83.24 29.62 22.69
CA ARG A 257 -84.25 28.61 22.29
C ARG A 257 -85.24 28.33 23.43
N VAL A 258 -84.78 28.26 24.67
CA VAL A 258 -85.65 28.13 25.84
C VAL A 258 -86.53 29.37 26.02
N ASP A 259 -85.97 30.57 25.94
CA ASP A 259 -86.73 31.83 26.03
C ASP A 259 -87.79 31.95 24.91
N LEU A 260 -87.43 31.56 23.68
CA LEU A 260 -88.37 31.50 22.56
C LEU A 260 -89.52 30.52 22.85
N SER A 261 -89.22 29.34 23.41
CA SER A 261 -90.24 28.33 23.75
C SER A 261 -91.19 28.81 24.86
N THR A 262 -90.66 29.48 25.88
CA THR A 262 -91.48 30.01 26.99
C THR A 262 -92.34 31.19 26.52
N SER A 263 -91.82 32.04 25.65
CA SER A 263 -92.59 33.11 25.02
C SER A 263 -93.74 32.56 24.16
N LYS A 264 -93.49 31.50 23.36
CA LYS A 264 -94.55 30.79 22.62
C LYS A 264 -95.67 30.29 23.52
N LEU A 265 -95.32 29.56 24.59
CA LEU A 265 -96.31 29.07 25.57
C LEU A 265 -97.11 30.20 26.22
N ARG A 266 -96.49 31.37 26.42
CA ARG A 266 -97.15 32.54 26.99
C ARG A 266 -98.07 33.25 26.00
N ILE A 267 -97.73 33.26 24.70
CA ILE A 267 -98.64 33.71 23.63
C ILE A 267 -99.86 32.79 23.62
N ASP A 268 -99.66 31.47 23.55
CA ASP A 268 -100.76 30.48 23.50
C ASP A 268 -101.72 30.66 24.70
N ALA A 269 -101.17 30.83 25.91
CA ALA A 269 -101.98 31.07 27.11
C ALA A 269 -102.74 32.42 27.11
N LEU A 270 -102.16 33.47 26.54
CA LEU A 270 -102.82 34.77 26.39
C LEU A 270 -103.89 34.75 25.29
N GLU A 271 -103.67 34.00 24.22
CA GLU A 271 -104.67 33.76 23.17
C GLU A 271 -105.88 33.00 23.74
N ASP A 272 -105.65 31.97 24.56
CA ASP A 272 -106.70 31.25 25.28
C ASP A 272 -107.49 32.19 26.22
N GLN A 273 -106.79 33.03 26.99
CA GLN A 273 -107.42 34.04 27.86
C GLN A 273 -108.22 35.08 27.07
N LEU A 274 -107.72 35.52 25.91
CA LEU A 274 -108.41 36.45 25.02
C LEU A 274 -109.69 35.80 24.46
N ALA A 275 -109.62 34.54 24.03
CA ALA A 275 -110.78 33.79 23.56
C ALA A 275 -111.83 33.62 24.67
N GLN A 276 -111.40 33.35 25.91
CA GLN A 276 -112.27 33.24 27.07
C GLN A 276 -112.92 34.59 27.43
N ALA A 277 -112.15 35.68 27.46
CA ALA A 277 -112.66 37.03 27.74
C ALA A 277 -113.68 37.51 26.69
N GLN A 278 -113.48 37.16 25.41
CA GLN A 278 -114.45 37.42 24.33
C GLN A 278 -115.75 36.63 24.47
N SER A 279 -115.75 35.50 25.19
CA SER A 279 -116.93 34.66 25.42
C SER A 279 -117.78 35.07 26.64
N THR A 280 -117.29 36.01 27.46
CA THR A 280 -117.98 36.58 28.64
C THR A 280 -118.29 38.06 28.43
N PRO A 281 -119.39 38.64 28.95
CA PRO A 281 -119.62 40.08 28.86
C PRO A 281 -118.67 40.82 29.81
N SER A 282 -117.46 41.12 29.35
CA SER A 282 -116.45 41.92 30.06
C SER A 282 -116.09 43.17 29.25
N ASP A 283 -115.57 44.19 29.94
CA ASP A 283 -115.33 45.54 29.42
C ASP A 283 -114.34 45.54 28.23
N VAL A 284 -114.65 46.35 27.20
CA VAL A 284 -113.88 46.51 25.94
C VAL A 284 -112.40 46.88 26.19
N VAL A 285 -112.08 47.44 27.36
CA VAL A 285 -110.74 47.87 27.76
C VAL A 285 -109.79 46.68 27.94
N ASP A 286 -110.23 45.60 28.59
CA ASP A 286 -109.39 44.43 28.90
C ASP A 286 -108.95 43.67 27.63
N VAL A 287 -109.84 43.59 26.63
CA VAL A 287 -109.54 42.98 25.33
C VAL A 287 -108.50 43.80 24.57
N SER A 288 -108.53 45.13 24.69
CA SER A 288 -107.55 46.00 24.02
C SER A 288 -106.16 45.89 24.64
N GLU A 289 -106.07 45.78 25.97
CA GLU A 289 -104.80 45.58 26.66
C GLU A 289 -104.17 44.22 26.36
N LEU A 290 -104.99 43.16 26.29
CA LEU A 290 -104.52 41.83 25.90
C LEU A 290 -103.99 41.80 24.47
N ARG A 291 -104.66 42.48 23.52
CA ARG A 291 -104.16 42.62 22.14
C ARG A 291 -102.82 43.35 22.07
N MET A 292 -102.63 44.42 22.85
CA MET A 292 -101.34 45.11 22.90
C MET A 292 -100.23 44.24 23.52
N LYS A 293 -100.56 43.41 24.51
CA LYS A 293 -99.60 42.46 25.08
C LYS A 293 -99.22 41.37 24.07
N ILE A 294 -100.19 40.82 23.32
CA ILE A 294 -99.92 39.83 22.27
C ILE A 294 -99.01 40.42 21.19
N THR A 295 -99.33 41.60 20.64
CA THR A 295 -98.50 42.23 19.59
C THR A 295 -97.09 42.59 20.09
N SER A 296 -96.96 43.01 21.34
CA SER A 296 -95.65 43.24 21.97
C SER A 296 -94.84 41.95 22.11
N ILE A 297 -95.48 40.83 22.44
CA ILE A 297 -94.80 39.54 22.61
C ILE A 297 -94.45 38.94 21.23
N GLU A 298 -95.31 39.06 20.22
CA GLU A 298 -95.01 38.68 18.83
C GLU A 298 -93.79 39.44 18.30
N ALA A 299 -93.74 40.76 18.50
CA ALA A 299 -92.57 41.56 18.13
C ALA A 299 -91.28 41.09 18.85
N SER A 300 -91.40 40.71 20.13
CA SER A 300 -90.27 40.15 20.88
C SER A 300 -89.84 38.77 20.37
N ARG A 301 -90.79 37.93 19.95
CA ARG A 301 -90.54 36.60 19.37
C ARG A 301 -89.81 36.74 18.04
N ASP A 302 -90.23 37.65 17.17
CA ASP A 302 -89.59 37.87 15.88
C ASP A 302 -88.14 38.36 16.05
N LEU A 303 -87.91 39.29 16.99
CA LEU A 303 -86.57 39.74 17.34
C LEU A 303 -85.70 38.59 17.90
N LEU A 304 -86.25 37.74 18.76
CA LEU A 304 -85.54 36.56 19.28
C LEU A 304 -85.23 35.56 18.18
N SER A 305 -86.17 35.30 17.26
CA SER A 305 -85.96 34.41 16.12
C SER A 305 -84.85 34.92 15.20
N GLN A 306 -84.79 36.23 14.97
CA GLN A 306 -83.72 36.85 14.19
C GLN A 306 -82.36 36.71 14.89
N LYS A 307 -82.31 36.94 16.21
CA LYS A 307 -81.08 36.75 17.01
C LYS A 307 -80.58 35.31 17.01
N VAL A 308 -81.49 34.32 17.03
CA VAL A 308 -81.12 32.91 16.93
C VAL A 308 -80.50 32.61 15.58
N ASN A 309 -81.11 33.05 14.47
CA ASN A 309 -80.56 32.85 13.12
C ASN A 309 -79.18 33.52 12.97
N ASP A 310 -79.02 34.75 13.46
CA ASP A 310 -77.74 35.46 13.45
C ASP A 310 -76.69 34.72 14.28
N ALA A 311 -77.05 34.21 15.46
CA ALA A 311 -76.15 33.44 16.31
C ALA A 311 -75.73 32.11 15.65
N GLU A 312 -76.67 31.40 15.02
CA GLU A 312 -76.40 30.16 14.28
C GLU A 312 -75.42 30.42 13.11
N SER A 313 -75.62 31.50 12.35
CA SER A 313 -74.70 31.87 11.27
C SER A 313 -73.27 32.13 11.78
N ARG A 314 -73.14 32.78 12.95
CA ARG A 314 -71.86 33.09 13.58
C ARG A 314 -71.16 31.87 14.17
N VAL A 315 -71.92 30.88 14.64
CA VAL A 315 -71.36 29.60 15.07
C VAL A 315 -70.80 28.85 13.88
N GLU A 316 -71.52 28.84 12.75
CA GLU A 316 -71.07 28.08 11.59
C GLU A 316 -69.81 28.68 10.94
N ALA A 317 -69.73 30.01 10.86
CA ALA A 317 -68.49 30.69 10.46
C ALA A 317 -67.31 30.36 11.41
N ALA A 318 -67.54 30.31 12.72
CA ALA A 318 -66.50 29.98 13.68
C ALA A 318 -66.05 28.50 13.58
N LYS A 319 -66.97 27.57 13.28
CA LYS A 319 -66.61 26.17 13.03
C LYS A 319 -65.74 26.00 11.79
N GLU A 320 -65.99 26.78 10.74
CA GLU A 320 -65.14 26.78 9.54
C GLU A 320 -63.72 27.31 9.87
N GLU A 321 -63.61 28.39 10.65
CA GLU A 321 -62.30 28.91 11.12
C GLU A 321 -61.54 27.87 11.94
N VAL A 322 -62.21 27.18 12.87
CA VAL A 322 -61.61 26.09 13.67
C VAL A 322 -61.11 24.96 12.76
N ARG A 323 -61.91 24.57 11.76
CA ARG A 323 -61.52 23.51 10.82
C ARG A 323 -60.30 23.91 9.99
N HIS A 324 -60.23 25.16 9.56
CA HIS A 324 -59.09 25.70 8.82
C HIS A 324 -57.83 25.75 9.69
N ALA A 325 -57.91 26.27 10.92
CA ALA A 325 -56.80 26.29 11.86
C ALA A 325 -56.27 24.88 12.17
N LYS A 326 -57.17 23.90 12.33
CA LYS A 326 -56.80 22.50 12.54
C LYS A 326 -56.05 21.90 11.34
N SER A 327 -56.46 22.25 10.12
CA SER A 327 -55.74 21.84 8.89
C SER A 327 -54.33 22.42 8.83
N GLN A 328 -54.17 23.71 9.19
CA GLN A 328 -52.85 24.35 9.22
C GLN A 328 -51.94 23.71 10.29
N LEU A 329 -52.49 23.38 11.45
CA LEU A 329 -51.75 22.68 12.50
C LEU A 329 -51.19 21.35 11.98
N THR A 330 -52.04 20.53 11.33
CA THR A 330 -51.60 19.24 10.78
C THR A 330 -50.53 19.37 9.69
N GLU A 331 -50.59 20.42 8.88
CA GLU A 331 -49.56 20.69 7.87
C GLU A 331 -48.22 21.06 8.52
N LYS A 332 -48.26 21.88 9.58
CA LYS A 332 -47.06 22.28 10.33
C LYS A 332 -46.44 21.11 11.10
N ASP A 333 -47.25 20.22 11.66
CA ASP A 333 -46.78 18.99 12.31
C ASP A 333 -46.02 18.09 11.33
N LEU A 334 -46.55 17.92 10.11
CA LEU A 334 -45.87 17.17 9.05
C LEU A 334 -44.51 17.79 8.67
N GLN A 335 -44.45 19.13 8.52
CA GLN A 335 -43.20 19.85 8.24
C GLN A 335 -42.17 19.66 9.37
N ILE A 336 -42.61 19.65 10.63
CA ILE A 336 -41.74 19.41 11.79
C ILE A 336 -41.19 17.98 11.75
N ASP A 337 -42.01 16.99 11.41
CA ASP A 337 -41.56 15.59 11.37
C ASP A 337 -40.60 15.32 10.21
N GLU A 338 -40.81 15.96 9.05
CA GLU A 338 -39.83 15.95 7.95
C GLU A 338 -38.50 16.58 8.35
N ALA A 339 -38.53 17.72 9.05
CA ALA A 339 -37.32 18.37 9.54
C ALA A 339 -36.56 17.48 10.55
N LYS A 340 -37.27 16.82 11.47
CA LYS A 340 -36.66 15.84 12.40
C LYS A 340 -36.04 14.65 11.66
N ALA A 341 -36.68 14.15 10.61
CA ALA A 341 -36.14 13.06 9.80
C ALA A 341 -34.82 13.48 9.13
N LYS A 342 -34.76 14.68 8.54
CA LYS A 342 -33.53 15.25 7.97
C LYS A 342 -32.43 15.42 9.00
N ILE A 343 -32.74 15.87 10.22
CA ILE A 343 -31.77 15.97 11.31
C ILE A 343 -31.16 14.60 11.64
N ARG A 344 -31.98 13.56 11.78
CA ARG A 344 -31.48 12.19 12.06
C ARG A 344 -30.57 11.67 10.95
N GLN A 345 -30.90 11.97 9.70
CA GLN A 345 -30.05 11.60 8.57
C GLN A 345 -28.69 12.30 8.63
N LEU A 346 -28.68 13.61 8.90
CA LEU A 346 -27.45 14.37 9.06
C LEU A 346 -26.62 13.90 10.27
N GLU A 347 -27.26 13.53 11.38
CA GLU A 347 -26.57 12.93 12.54
C GLU A 347 -25.86 11.63 12.17
N GLN A 348 -26.50 10.77 11.37
CA GLN A 348 -25.90 9.53 10.89
C GLN A 348 -24.72 9.78 9.94
N GLU A 349 -24.83 10.77 9.05
CA GLU A 349 -23.72 11.18 8.17
C GLU A 349 -22.54 11.74 8.96
N ILE A 350 -22.79 12.47 10.05
CA ILE A 350 -21.75 12.97 10.96
C ILE A 350 -21.03 11.81 11.64
N GLU A 351 -21.77 10.80 12.10
CA GLU A 351 -21.19 9.60 12.73
C GLU A 351 -20.27 8.86 11.74
N GLN A 352 -20.74 8.63 10.51
CA GLN A 352 -19.91 8.04 9.44
C GLN A 352 -18.65 8.88 9.14
N SER A 353 -18.76 10.21 9.14
CA SER A 353 -17.59 11.09 8.97
C SER A 353 -16.58 10.98 10.12
N SER A 354 -17.04 10.66 11.33
CA SER A 354 -16.17 10.41 12.49
C SER A 354 -15.34 9.15 12.30
N ASP A 355 -15.95 8.07 11.80
CA ASP A 355 -15.25 6.81 11.51
C ASP A 355 -14.14 7.02 10.47
N VAL A 356 -14.46 7.75 9.38
CA VAL A 356 -13.47 8.11 8.35
C VAL A 356 -12.29 8.91 8.94
N LYS A 357 -12.53 9.80 9.91
CA LYS A 357 -11.44 10.53 10.60
C LYS A 357 -10.56 9.59 11.42
N SER A 358 -11.14 8.60 12.08
CA SER A 358 -10.36 7.62 12.85
C SER A 358 -9.45 6.78 11.96
N GLU A 359 -9.95 6.32 10.80
CA GLU A 359 -9.16 5.61 9.79
C GLU A 359 -8.03 6.50 9.24
N LEU A 360 -8.31 7.79 9.02
CA LEU A 360 -7.30 8.75 8.56
C LEU A 360 -6.20 8.95 9.61
N ASP A 361 -6.54 9.04 10.88
CA ASP A 361 -5.57 9.16 11.97
C ASP A 361 -4.71 7.89 12.08
N GLU A 362 -5.29 6.70 11.93
CA GLU A 362 -4.53 5.44 11.84
C GLU A 362 -3.55 5.44 10.66
N LEU A 363 -4.00 5.81 9.46
CA LEU A 363 -3.13 5.92 8.29
C LEU A 363 -2.00 6.93 8.52
N LYS A 364 -2.29 8.05 9.17
CA LYS A 364 -1.28 9.06 9.52
C LYS A 364 -0.26 8.53 10.52
N THR A 365 -0.66 7.71 11.49
CA THR A 365 0.29 7.03 12.38
C THR A 365 1.17 6.04 11.61
N LYS A 366 0.61 5.25 10.69
CA LYS A 366 1.37 4.33 9.83
C LYS A 366 2.39 5.09 8.97
N ILE A 367 1.99 6.19 8.34
CA ILE A 367 2.90 7.05 7.57
C ILE A 367 4.04 7.55 8.46
N ARG A 368 3.74 8.09 9.65
CA ARG A 368 4.79 8.53 10.59
C ARG A 368 5.74 7.41 10.99
N THR A 369 5.25 6.19 11.20
CA THR A 369 6.13 5.05 11.50
C THR A 369 7.06 4.73 10.33
N LEU A 370 6.57 4.81 9.09
CA LEU A 370 7.39 4.63 7.89
C LEU A 370 8.40 5.79 7.72
N GLU A 371 7.96 7.04 7.90
CA GLU A 371 8.81 8.25 7.81
C GLU A 371 9.88 8.32 8.91
N SER A 372 9.56 7.87 10.13
CA SER A 372 10.52 7.82 11.24
C SER A 372 11.70 6.89 10.96
N GLY A 373 11.58 6.05 9.91
CA GLY A 373 12.61 5.13 9.48
C GLY A 373 12.84 4.01 10.49
N ASP A 374 11.94 3.79 11.45
CA ASP A 374 12.09 2.71 12.43
C ASP A 374 12.10 1.34 11.73
N THR A 375 11.28 1.18 10.70
CA THR A 375 11.30 -0.01 9.83
C THR A 375 12.62 -0.13 9.05
N ILE A 376 13.19 0.99 8.60
CA ILE A 376 14.49 1.03 7.90
C ILE A 376 15.61 0.67 8.88
N ARG A 377 15.55 1.15 10.12
CA ARG A 377 16.51 0.82 11.19
C ARG A 377 16.42 -0.65 11.59
N GLU A 378 15.23 -1.21 11.66
CA GLU A 378 15.04 -2.65 11.88
C GLU A 378 15.59 -3.46 10.70
N LEU A 379 15.33 -3.02 9.46
CA LEU A 379 15.92 -3.63 8.26
C LEU A 379 17.45 -3.59 8.31
N ASP A 380 18.06 -2.45 8.66
CA ASP A 380 19.50 -2.32 8.80
C ASP A 380 20.05 -3.23 9.92
N ARG A 381 19.36 -3.33 11.06
CA ARG A 381 19.75 -4.28 12.13
C ARG A 381 19.74 -5.71 11.62
N THR A 382 18.65 -6.15 11.00
CA THR A 382 18.53 -7.51 10.46
C THR A 382 19.57 -7.79 9.37
N LYS A 383 19.89 -6.80 8.52
CA LYS A 383 20.97 -6.91 7.53
C LYS A 383 22.33 -7.11 8.20
N THR A 384 22.65 -6.34 9.25
CA THR A 384 23.91 -6.56 9.98
C THR A 384 23.96 -7.89 10.71
N GLU A 385 22.82 -8.43 11.16
CA GLU A 385 22.74 -9.78 11.73
C GLU A 385 22.95 -10.86 10.67
N LEU A 386 22.41 -10.67 9.47
CA LEU A 386 22.63 -11.53 8.32
C LEU A 386 24.10 -11.56 7.90
N ASP A 387 24.74 -10.40 7.79
CA ASP A 387 26.18 -10.29 7.44
C ASP A 387 27.06 -11.01 8.47
N ARG A 388 26.72 -10.87 9.77
CA ARG A 388 27.42 -11.61 10.84
C ARG A 388 27.22 -13.12 10.72
N ALA A 389 26.00 -13.56 10.43
CA ALA A 389 25.70 -14.98 10.25
C ALA A 389 26.43 -15.58 9.04
N GLN A 390 26.50 -14.83 7.93
CA GLN A 390 27.24 -15.23 6.72
C GLN A 390 28.75 -15.34 7.00
N ALA A 391 29.35 -14.34 7.66
CA ALA A 391 30.76 -14.38 8.03
C ALA A 391 31.07 -15.57 8.98
N ASN A 392 30.13 -15.93 9.86
CA ASN A 392 30.27 -17.10 10.72
C ASN A 392 30.20 -18.42 9.92
N LEU A 393 29.29 -18.49 8.95
CA LEU A 393 29.16 -19.65 8.06
C LEU A 393 30.43 -19.83 7.21
N GLU A 394 31.00 -18.76 6.68
CA GLU A 394 32.28 -18.82 5.95
C GLU A 394 33.44 -19.34 6.81
N ARG A 395 33.52 -18.91 8.08
CA ARG A 395 34.53 -19.42 9.03
C ARG A 395 34.35 -20.91 9.28
N MET A 396 33.13 -21.33 9.62
CA MET A 396 32.79 -22.74 9.82
C MET A 396 33.08 -23.58 8.57
N SER A 397 32.82 -23.04 7.38
CA SER A 397 33.13 -23.72 6.12
C SER A 397 34.63 -23.87 5.91
N LYS A 398 35.45 -22.88 6.27
CA LYS A 398 36.92 -22.99 6.20
C LYS A 398 37.44 -24.02 7.19
N GLU A 399 36.99 -23.96 8.44
CA GLU A 399 37.33 -24.95 9.48
C GLU A 399 36.95 -26.37 9.06
N TYR A 400 35.79 -26.53 8.41
CA TYR A 400 35.37 -27.83 7.88
C TYR A 400 36.28 -28.35 6.76
N VAL A 401 36.73 -27.48 5.85
CA VAL A 401 37.68 -27.85 4.79
C VAL A 401 39.03 -28.24 5.37
N GLU A 402 39.53 -27.50 6.35
CA GLU A 402 40.78 -27.82 7.07
C GLU A 402 40.66 -29.17 7.79
N MET A 403 39.58 -29.39 8.53
CA MET A 403 39.31 -30.65 9.22
C MET A 403 39.21 -31.83 8.23
N ARG A 404 38.59 -31.60 7.06
CA ARG A 404 38.52 -32.61 6.00
C ARG A 404 39.90 -32.94 5.44
N HIS A 405 40.76 -31.94 5.23
CA HIS A 405 42.13 -32.15 4.77
C HIS A 405 42.95 -32.93 5.81
N ASP A 406 42.82 -32.60 7.09
CA ASP A 406 43.43 -33.36 8.18
C ASP A 406 42.93 -34.80 8.22
N LEU A 407 41.63 -35.02 8.01
CA LEU A 407 41.05 -36.36 7.92
C LEU A 407 41.65 -37.13 6.74
N ASP A 408 41.70 -36.56 5.54
CA ASP A 408 42.30 -37.19 4.35
C ASP A 408 43.78 -37.54 4.59
N ASN A 409 44.54 -36.66 5.24
CA ASN A 409 45.92 -36.91 5.63
C ASN A 409 46.04 -38.08 6.62
N THR A 410 45.13 -38.17 7.60
CA THR A 410 45.11 -39.30 8.54
C THR A 410 44.72 -40.61 7.86
N ILE A 411 43.78 -40.59 6.91
CA ILE A 411 43.39 -41.76 6.11
C ILE A 411 44.57 -42.25 5.28
N ALA A 412 45.23 -41.36 4.51
CA ALA A 412 46.40 -41.71 3.71
C ALA A 412 47.53 -42.30 4.57
N ARG A 413 47.70 -41.78 5.78
CA ARG A 413 48.65 -42.31 6.76
C ARG A 413 48.26 -43.72 7.25
N ILE A 414 46.99 -43.97 7.55
CA ILE A 414 46.50 -45.30 7.95
C ILE A 414 46.66 -46.30 6.79
N GLU A 415 46.31 -45.92 5.57
CA GLU A 415 46.50 -46.76 4.37
C GLU A 415 47.98 -47.12 4.17
N SER A 416 48.87 -46.15 4.40
CA SER A 416 50.32 -46.37 4.38
C SER A 416 50.76 -47.40 5.43
N TYR A 417 50.24 -47.33 6.66
CA TYR A 417 50.50 -48.35 7.68
C TYR A 417 49.93 -49.72 7.30
N MET A 418 48.73 -49.76 6.72
CA MET A 418 48.13 -51.01 6.25
C MET A 418 48.95 -51.66 5.13
N ALA A 419 49.50 -50.88 4.21
CA ALA A 419 50.37 -51.38 3.15
C ALA A 419 51.66 -52.00 3.71
N LEU A 420 52.21 -51.44 4.79
CA LEU A 420 53.36 -52.03 5.49
C LEU A 420 53.01 -53.36 6.14
N MET A 421 51.85 -53.44 6.79
CA MET A 421 51.37 -54.65 7.47
C MET A 421 51.18 -55.86 6.55
N GLN A 422 51.11 -55.67 5.23
CA GLN A 422 51.06 -56.77 4.26
C GLN A 422 52.39 -57.55 4.17
N ASN A 423 53.50 -56.98 4.63
CA ASN A 423 54.80 -57.67 4.71
C ASN A 423 55.22 -57.84 6.18
N THR A 424 55.18 -59.08 6.67
CA THR A 424 55.44 -59.44 8.07
C THR A 424 56.85 -59.08 8.54
N GLU A 425 57.85 -59.20 7.66
CA GLU A 425 59.25 -58.94 7.99
C GLU A 425 59.55 -57.43 8.01
N LYS A 426 58.99 -56.70 7.03
CA LYS A 426 59.04 -55.24 6.98
C LYS A 426 58.32 -54.62 8.20
N THR A 427 57.15 -55.13 8.55
CA THR A 427 56.41 -54.69 9.74
C THR A 427 57.21 -54.91 11.02
N LYS A 428 57.84 -56.08 11.17
CA LYS A 428 58.70 -56.39 12.31
C LYS A 428 59.90 -55.44 12.39
N ALA A 429 60.55 -55.14 11.26
CA ALA A 429 61.64 -54.16 11.20
C ALA A 429 61.20 -52.76 11.64
N PHE A 430 60.02 -52.32 11.22
CA PHE A 430 59.47 -51.02 11.60
C PHE A 430 59.13 -50.95 13.10
N LEU A 431 58.42 -51.94 13.66
CA LEU A 431 58.09 -51.99 15.09
C LEU A 431 59.34 -51.96 15.97
N MET A 432 60.41 -52.62 15.55
CA MET A 432 61.70 -52.56 16.26
C MET A 432 62.30 -51.15 16.29
N VAL A 433 62.20 -50.39 15.19
CA VAL A 433 62.69 -49.00 15.12
C VAL A 433 61.77 -48.05 15.89
N GLU A 434 60.47 -48.32 15.92
CA GLU A 434 59.48 -47.56 16.69
C GLU A 434 59.67 -47.72 18.20
N ASP A 435 59.83 -48.95 18.69
CA ASP A 435 60.00 -49.26 20.12
C ASP A 435 61.29 -48.66 20.71
N THR A 436 62.37 -48.60 19.91
CA THR A 436 63.67 -48.08 20.37
C THR A 436 63.90 -46.61 20.00
N GLY A 437 63.03 -46.02 19.18
CA GLY A 437 63.14 -44.66 18.64
C GLY A 437 64.23 -44.47 17.58
N GLN A 438 65.32 -45.24 17.66
CA GLN A 438 66.37 -45.32 16.65
C GLN A 438 67.02 -46.71 16.67
N LEU A 439 67.40 -47.23 15.51
CA LEU A 439 68.08 -48.52 15.42
C LEU A 439 68.99 -48.55 14.18
N SER A 440 70.17 -49.17 14.28
CA SER A 440 71.04 -49.26 13.11
C SER A 440 70.50 -50.27 12.10
N VAL A 441 70.67 -49.99 10.81
CA VAL A 441 70.24 -50.86 9.70
C VAL A 441 70.78 -52.29 9.86
N ARG A 442 71.99 -52.44 10.40
CA ARG A 442 72.61 -53.75 10.67
C ARG A 442 71.94 -54.51 11.81
N GLU A 443 71.51 -53.82 12.86
CA GLU A 443 70.81 -54.43 13.99
C GLU A 443 69.39 -54.85 13.62
N VAL A 444 68.70 -54.04 12.81
CA VAL A 444 67.39 -54.39 12.23
C VAL A 444 67.53 -55.64 11.35
N ALA A 445 68.51 -55.64 10.43
CA ALA A 445 68.78 -56.76 9.53
C ALA A 445 69.06 -58.07 10.27
N ARG A 446 69.88 -58.01 11.33
CA ARG A 446 70.20 -59.16 12.18
C ARG A 446 68.97 -59.70 12.91
N SER A 447 68.10 -58.82 13.40
CA SER A 447 66.96 -59.19 14.24
C SER A 447 65.77 -59.73 13.43
N VAL A 448 65.64 -59.28 12.18
CA VAL A 448 64.61 -59.75 11.25
C VAL A 448 65.09 -60.95 10.42
N GLY A 449 66.41 -61.18 10.31
CA GLY A 449 66.98 -62.32 9.58
C GLY A 449 67.16 -62.05 8.08
N VAL A 450 67.23 -60.79 7.68
CA VAL A 450 67.39 -60.36 6.28
C VAL A 450 68.74 -59.67 6.06
N SER A 451 69.13 -59.46 4.81
CA SER A 451 70.37 -58.74 4.50
C SER A 451 70.23 -57.23 4.80
N PRO A 452 71.32 -56.53 5.18
CA PRO A 452 71.29 -55.08 5.37
C PRO A 452 70.83 -54.30 4.13
N ALA A 453 71.05 -54.83 2.92
CA ALA A 453 70.57 -54.22 1.69
C ALA A 453 69.04 -54.20 1.59
N VAL A 454 68.37 -55.28 2.00
CA VAL A 454 66.90 -55.36 2.04
C VAL A 454 66.33 -54.37 3.07
N VAL A 455 67.01 -54.19 4.21
CA VAL A 455 66.62 -53.19 5.21
C VAL A 455 66.87 -51.76 4.71
N MET A 456 67.90 -51.52 3.90
CA MET A 456 68.09 -50.21 3.24
C MET A 456 66.99 -49.93 2.22
N ASP A 457 66.54 -50.93 1.46
CA ASP A 457 65.40 -50.77 0.56
C ASP A 457 64.12 -50.46 1.36
N TRP A 458 63.91 -51.15 2.50
CA TRP A 458 62.83 -50.83 3.42
C TRP A 458 62.97 -49.45 4.06
N ALA A 459 64.20 -49.01 4.35
CA ALA A 459 64.47 -47.67 4.87
C ALA A 459 64.03 -46.60 3.87
N GLY A 460 64.33 -46.78 2.58
CA GLY A 460 63.86 -45.90 1.52
C GLY A 460 62.35 -45.93 1.35
N ASP A 461 61.69 -47.06 1.63
CA ASP A 461 60.23 -47.12 1.68
C ASP A 461 59.66 -46.43 2.94
N TYR A 462 60.29 -46.58 4.11
CA TYR A 462 59.88 -45.91 5.34
C TYR A 462 60.04 -44.40 5.26
N GLU A 463 61.09 -43.94 4.59
CA GLU A 463 61.32 -42.52 4.32
C GLU A 463 60.28 -41.97 3.34
N ARG A 464 59.96 -42.73 2.27
CA ARG A 464 58.87 -42.39 1.34
C ARG A 464 57.50 -42.33 2.02
N LEU A 465 57.27 -43.20 3.01
CA LEU A 465 56.03 -43.21 3.81
C LEU A 465 56.07 -42.21 4.98
N GLY A 466 57.20 -41.51 5.20
CA GLY A 466 57.35 -40.50 6.25
C GLY A 466 57.33 -41.06 7.69
N ILE A 467 57.50 -42.37 7.87
CA ILE A 467 57.39 -43.04 9.17
C ILE A 467 58.74 -43.17 9.89
N ALA A 468 59.84 -43.26 9.12
CA ALA A 468 61.20 -43.26 9.65
C ALA A 468 62.13 -42.54 8.67
N LYS A 469 63.16 -41.87 9.19
CA LYS A 469 64.19 -41.22 8.39
C LYS A 469 65.52 -41.93 8.58
N LEU A 470 66.30 -42.02 7.50
CA LEU A 470 67.65 -42.55 7.55
C LEU A 470 68.61 -41.40 7.90
N ILE A 471 69.27 -41.51 9.04
CA ILE A 471 70.32 -40.59 9.48
C ILE A 471 71.67 -41.29 9.28
N ASP A 472 72.62 -40.57 8.67
CA ASP A 472 74.00 -41.01 8.43
C ASP A 472 74.12 -42.34 7.66
N GLU A 473 73.19 -42.59 6.73
CA GLU A 473 73.12 -43.79 5.86
C GLU A 473 73.10 -45.15 6.61
N THR A 474 72.98 -45.14 7.94
CA THR A 474 73.23 -46.31 8.77
C THR A 474 72.26 -46.45 9.93
N THR A 475 71.56 -45.38 10.31
CA THR A 475 70.65 -45.37 11.45
C THR A 475 69.24 -44.98 11.01
N LEU A 476 68.28 -45.86 11.26
CA LEU A 476 66.86 -45.57 11.06
C LEU A 476 66.31 -44.92 12.33
N VAL A 477 65.68 -43.76 12.19
CA VAL A 477 65.04 -43.03 13.29
C VAL A 477 63.55 -42.91 13.03
N ALA A 478 62.73 -43.37 13.97
CA ALA A 478 61.28 -43.24 13.86
C ALA A 478 60.88 -41.76 13.87
N THR A 479 60.11 -41.33 12.88
CA THR A 479 59.65 -39.92 12.76
C THR A 479 58.43 -39.65 13.65
N ILE A 480 57.85 -40.70 14.24
CA ILE A 480 56.51 -40.69 14.85
C ILE A 480 56.52 -40.23 16.34
N GLY A 481 57.69 -40.05 16.96
CA GLY A 481 57.78 -39.90 18.42
C GLY A 481 57.86 -38.49 19.03
N LYS A 482 57.79 -37.37 18.28
CA LYS A 482 57.84 -36.02 18.89
C LYS A 482 56.85 -35.04 18.26
N LYS A 483 55.56 -35.22 18.52
CA LYS A 483 54.69 -34.04 18.74
C LYS A 483 54.98 -33.59 20.16
N LYS A 484 55.76 -32.52 20.31
CA LYS A 484 55.91 -31.77 21.56
C LYS A 484 54.50 -31.49 22.11
N GLU A 485 54.20 -32.03 23.28
CA GLU A 485 53.34 -31.34 24.24
C GLU A 485 53.98 -29.97 24.48
N GLY A 486 53.28 -28.91 24.07
CA GLY A 486 53.81 -27.56 24.05
C GLY A 486 52.88 -26.62 23.30
N ILE A 487 51.65 -26.50 23.79
CA ILE A 487 50.79 -25.33 23.60
C ILE A 487 50.33 -24.96 25.01
N GLU A 488 51.06 -24.02 25.63
CA GLU A 488 50.46 -22.97 26.47
C GLU A 488 49.96 -21.86 25.56
#